data_AF-A0A1Q9LPW7-F1
#
_entry.id   AF-A0A1Q9LPW7-F1
#
_cell.length_a   1.000
_cell.length_b   1.000
_cell.length_c   1.000
_cell.angle_alpha   90.00
_cell.angle_beta   90.00
_cell.angle_gamma   90.00
#
_symmetry.space_group_name_H-M   'P 1'
#
loop_
_entity.id
_entity.type
_entity.pdbx_description
1 polymer ?
#
loop_
_entity_poly.entity_id
_entity_poly.type
_entity_poly.pdbx_seq_one_letter_code
_entity_poly.pdbx_strand_id
1 'polypeptide(L)'
;MVISGDDAESAEVTELLTQAGLNPRGTLVTIHHVEMKVAKRMAKTGTREVTLVINNRACEGFMGCRKLLPVILPAGCTLTVYGPGYHEVFTGGKKWPS
;
A
#
# COMPACT_ATOMS: atom_id res chain seq x y z
N MET A 1 6.28 7.91 12.71
CA MET A 1 7.15 6.77 12.31
C MET A 1 6.24 5.74 11.70
N VAL A 2 6.60 5.11 10.58
CA VAL A 2 5.75 4.08 9.95
C VAL A 2 6.27 2.70 10.39
N ILE A 3 5.39 1.89 10.96
CA ILE A 3 5.70 0.53 11.44
C ILE A 3 4.62 -0.45 10.99
N SER A 4 4.98 -1.73 10.92
CA SER A 4 4.00 -2.79 10.71
C SER A 4 3.21 -3.06 11.98
N GLY A 5 1.98 -3.55 11.85
CA GLY A 5 1.09 -3.85 12.97
C GLY A 5 -0.14 -2.97 12.98
N ASP A 6 -1.02 -3.19 13.94
CA ASP A 6 -2.26 -2.43 14.07
C ASP A 6 -2.04 -1.12 14.81
N ASP A 7 -2.52 -0.03 14.23
CA ASP A 7 -2.42 1.33 14.74
C ASP A 7 -3.41 2.26 14.01
N ALA A 8 -3.47 3.53 14.40
CA ALA A 8 -4.37 4.52 13.80
C ALA A 8 -4.19 4.68 12.29
N GLU A 9 -3.00 4.40 11.73
CA GLU A 9 -2.79 4.49 10.28
C GLU A 9 -3.48 3.36 9.52
N SER A 10 -3.76 2.22 10.17
CA SER A 10 -4.47 1.08 9.57
C SER A 10 -5.91 1.43 9.18
N ALA A 11 -6.57 2.26 9.97
CA ALA A 11 -7.90 2.80 9.66
C ALA A 11 -7.87 3.71 8.43
N GLU A 12 -6.89 4.62 8.33
CA GLU A 12 -6.72 5.49 7.16
C GLU A 12 -6.45 4.68 5.86
N VAL A 13 -5.71 3.57 5.96
CA VAL A 13 -5.51 2.67 4.81
C VAL A 13 -6.83 2.02 4.39
N THR A 14 -7.68 1.64 5.35
CA THR A 14 -9.00 1.05 5.07
C THR A 14 -9.88 2.06 4.34
N GLU A 15 -9.92 3.31 4.79
CA GLU A 15 -10.66 4.39 4.14
C GLU A 15 -10.20 4.60 2.68
N LEU A 16 -8.89 4.61 2.42
CA LEU A 16 -8.36 4.72 1.06
C LEU A 16 -8.76 3.55 0.16
N LEU A 17 -8.74 2.32 0.69
CA LEU A 17 -9.17 1.14 -0.07
C LEU A 17 -10.67 1.22 -0.40
N THR A 18 -11.50 1.63 0.56
CA THR A 18 -12.93 1.87 0.34
C THR A 18 -13.17 2.96 -0.70
N GLN A 19 -12.45 4.08 -0.64
CA GLN A 19 -12.53 5.15 -1.64
C GLN A 19 -12.09 4.67 -3.04
N ALA A 20 -11.15 3.73 -3.11
CA ALA A 20 -10.72 3.09 -4.36
C ALA A 20 -11.70 2.01 -4.87
N GLY A 21 -12.82 1.79 -4.18
CA GLY A 21 -13.88 0.85 -4.58
C GLY A 21 -13.74 -0.57 -4.00
N LEU A 22 -12.76 -0.81 -3.13
CA LEU A 22 -12.61 -2.09 -2.45
C LEU A 22 -13.41 -2.11 -1.14
N ASN A 23 -14.48 -2.92 -1.10
CA ASN A 23 -15.30 -3.15 0.09
C ASN A 23 -15.20 -4.61 0.55
N PRO A 24 -14.15 -4.98 1.32
CA PRO A 24 -13.94 -6.36 1.73
C PRO A 24 -14.97 -6.78 2.77
N ARG A 25 -15.44 -8.04 2.71
CA ARG A 25 -16.25 -8.67 3.76
C ARG A 25 -15.35 -9.10 4.93
N GLY A 26 -14.77 -8.14 5.64
CA GLY A 26 -13.88 -8.36 6.79
C GLY A 26 -12.60 -7.54 6.75
N THR A 27 -11.80 -7.62 7.82
CA THR A 27 -10.54 -6.87 7.93
C THR A 27 -9.45 -7.50 7.07
N LEU A 28 -8.83 -6.69 6.22
CA LEU A 28 -7.67 -7.11 5.44
C LEU A 28 -6.40 -6.96 6.29
N VAL A 29 -5.68 -8.05 6.52
CA VAL A 29 -4.40 -8.02 7.29
C VAL A 29 -3.39 -7.05 6.67
N THR A 30 -3.46 -6.84 5.35
CA THR A 30 -2.55 -5.95 4.62
C THR A 30 -2.64 -4.49 5.03
N ILE A 31 -3.74 -4.03 5.66
CA ILE A 31 -3.83 -2.64 6.16
C ILE A 31 -2.77 -2.31 7.22
N HIS A 32 -2.29 -3.34 7.91
CA HIS A 32 -1.27 -3.23 8.95
C HIS A 32 0.16 -3.20 8.39
N HIS A 33 0.33 -3.43 7.09
CA HIS A 33 1.65 -3.53 6.47
C HIS A 33 2.26 -2.15 6.22
N VAL A 34 3.60 -2.06 6.35
CA VAL A 34 4.35 -0.81 6.20
C VAL A 34 4.19 -0.21 4.81
N GLU A 35 4.16 -1.04 3.77
CA GLU A 35 4.03 -0.61 2.37
C GLU A 35 2.70 0.13 2.16
N MET A 36 1.62 -0.37 2.75
CA MET A 36 0.30 0.23 2.63
C MET A 36 0.22 1.57 3.36
N LYS A 37 0.80 1.66 4.56
CA LYS A 37 0.87 2.91 5.32
C LYS A 37 1.75 3.97 4.64
N VAL A 38 2.85 3.55 4.01
CA VAL A 38 3.69 4.43 3.18
C VAL A 38 2.91 4.95 1.98
N ALA A 39 2.20 4.10 1.25
CA ALA A 39 1.37 4.52 0.12
C ALA A 39 0.26 5.49 0.57
N LYS A 40 -0.40 5.23 1.71
CA LYS A 40 -1.35 6.17 2.34
C LYS A 40 -0.70 7.53 2.61
N ARG A 41 0.51 7.54 3.16
CA ARG A 41 1.24 8.78 3.44
C ARG A 41 1.63 9.51 2.16
N MET A 42 2.02 8.80 1.10
CA MET A 42 2.26 9.39 -0.23
C MET A 42 0.99 10.08 -0.75
N ALA A 43 -0.16 9.40 -0.69
CA ALA A 43 -1.45 9.97 -1.09
C ALA A 43 -1.81 11.24 -0.30
N LYS A 44 -1.60 11.21 1.03
CA LYS A 44 -1.90 12.35 1.92
C LYS A 44 -0.98 13.55 1.72
N THR A 45 0.29 13.31 1.39
CA THR A 45 1.32 14.37 1.31
C THR A 45 1.59 14.86 -0.10
N GLY A 46 1.09 14.16 -1.13
CA GLY A 46 1.43 14.43 -2.53
C GLY A 46 2.85 14.01 -2.91
N THR A 47 3.53 13.21 -2.09
CA THR A 47 4.87 12.71 -2.39
C THR A 47 4.80 11.73 -3.55
N ARG A 48 5.47 12.06 -4.66
CA ARG A 48 5.38 11.28 -5.91
C ARG A 48 6.30 10.08 -5.94
N GLU A 49 7.49 10.16 -5.36
CA GLU A 49 8.48 9.08 -5.43
C GLU A 49 8.99 8.75 -4.04
N VAL A 50 8.91 7.48 -3.66
CA VAL A 50 9.43 6.98 -2.37
C VAL A 50 10.21 5.70 -2.61
N THR A 51 11.38 5.60 -1.97
CA THR A 51 12.10 4.34 -1.80
C THR A 51 11.90 3.85 -0.37
N LEU A 52 11.37 2.63 -0.22
CA LEU A 52 11.10 1.96 1.04
C LEU A 52 12.03 0.76 1.19
N VAL A 53 12.80 0.71 2.27
CA VAL A 53 13.66 -0.43 2.61
C VAL A 53 13.05 -1.15 3.81
N ILE A 54 12.72 -2.43 3.66
CA ILE A 54 12.07 -3.27 4.68
C ILE A 54 12.75 -4.64 4.75
N ASN A 55 12.55 -5.36 5.86
CA ASN A 55 13.11 -6.69 6.06
C ASN A 55 12.23 -7.83 5.52
N ASN A 56 11.10 -7.50 4.90
CA ASN A 56 10.12 -8.46 4.37
C ASN A 56 9.78 -8.16 2.91
N ARG A 57 9.06 -9.07 2.25
CA ARG A 57 8.58 -8.90 0.87
C ARG A 57 7.13 -8.45 0.87
N ALA A 58 6.75 -7.64 -0.12
CA ALA A 58 5.34 -7.30 -0.30
C ALA A 58 4.54 -8.59 -0.54
N CYS A 59 3.50 -8.79 0.27
CA CYS A 59 2.76 -10.05 0.23
C CYS A 59 2.04 -10.25 -1.12
N GLU A 60 1.97 -11.52 -1.52
CA GLU A 60 1.31 -11.96 -2.75
C GLU A 60 -0.19 -12.19 -2.55
N GLY A 61 -0.88 -12.63 -3.60
CA GLY A 61 -2.30 -12.94 -3.59
C GLY A 61 -3.21 -11.77 -4.02
N PHE A 62 -4.50 -12.05 -4.16
CA PHE A 62 -5.48 -11.12 -4.73
C PHE A 62 -5.70 -9.87 -3.86
N MET A 63 -5.67 -10.04 -2.52
CA MET A 63 -5.75 -8.95 -1.54
C MET A 63 -4.37 -8.58 -0.96
N GLY A 64 -3.29 -9.04 -1.60
CA GLY A 64 -1.92 -8.77 -1.19
C GLY A 64 -1.46 -7.36 -1.54
N CYS A 65 -0.45 -6.85 -0.83
CA CYS A 65 0.15 -5.54 -1.08
C CYS A 65 0.55 -5.38 -2.55
N ARG A 66 1.07 -6.44 -3.19
CA ARG A 66 1.48 -6.40 -4.60
C ARG A 66 0.34 -6.00 -5.55
N LYS A 67 -0.90 -6.36 -5.23
CA LYS A 67 -2.10 -6.04 -6.01
C LYS A 67 -2.74 -4.73 -5.57
N LEU A 68 -2.72 -4.44 -4.27
CA LEU A 68 -3.38 -3.26 -3.70
C LEU A 68 -2.56 -1.97 -3.86
N LEU A 69 -1.22 -2.03 -3.80
CA LEU A 69 -0.37 -0.83 -3.89
C LEU A 69 -0.59 0.00 -5.16
N PRO A 70 -0.63 -0.59 -6.38
CA PRO A 70 -0.91 0.19 -7.59
C PRO A 70 -2.31 0.85 -7.61
N VAL A 71 -3.23 0.37 -6.79
CA VAL A 71 -4.61 0.86 -6.71
C VAL A 71 -4.72 2.03 -5.72
N ILE A 72 -4.06 1.93 -4.56
CA ILE A 72 -4.10 3.00 -3.54
C ILE A 72 -3.10 4.13 -3.82
N LEU A 73 -2.02 3.86 -4.56
CA LEU A 73 -1.08 4.90 -4.96
C LEU A 73 -1.78 5.84 -5.96
N PRO A 74 -1.69 7.17 -5.76
CA PRO A 74 -2.22 8.12 -6.75
C PRO A 74 -1.54 7.97 -8.11
N ALA A 75 -2.26 8.32 -9.17
CA ALA A 75 -1.71 8.30 -10.53
C ALA A 75 -0.44 9.18 -10.62
N GLY A 76 0.60 8.65 -11.27
CA GLY A 76 1.89 9.32 -11.40
C GLY A 76 2.81 9.21 -10.17
N CYS A 77 2.41 8.47 -9.13
CA CYS A 77 3.28 8.15 -8.00
C CYS A 77 3.96 6.79 -8.18
N THR A 78 5.18 6.67 -7.64
CA THR A 78 6.01 5.46 -7.67
C THR A 78 6.53 5.14 -6.27
N LEU A 79 6.28 3.92 -5.81
CA LEU A 79 6.86 3.35 -4.61
C LEU A 79 7.81 2.22 -5.00
N THR A 80 9.10 2.38 -4.70
CA THR A 80 10.11 1.34 -4.89
C THR A 80 10.36 0.66 -3.56
N VAL A 81 10.20 -0.66 -3.49
CA VAL A 81 10.40 -1.44 -2.26
C VAL A 81 11.63 -2.33 -2.41
N TYR A 82 12.55 -2.22 -1.47
CA TYR A 82 13.71 -3.10 -1.33
C TYR A 82 13.61 -3.93 -0.06
N GLY A 83 14.00 -5.19 -0.15
CA GLY A 83 14.24 -6.07 0.98
C GLY A 83 15.30 -7.13 0.67
N PRO A 84 15.57 -8.08 1.59
CA PRO A 84 16.61 -9.08 1.38
C PRO A 84 16.37 -9.94 0.13
N GLY A 85 17.18 -9.71 -0.91
CA GLY A 85 17.05 -10.36 -2.23
C GLY A 85 15.74 -10.03 -2.96
N TYR A 86 15.09 -8.91 -2.63
CA TYR A 86 13.80 -8.49 -3.16
C TYR A 86 13.86 -7.03 -3.58
N HIS A 87 13.36 -6.75 -4.77
CA HIS A 87 13.13 -5.40 -5.26
C HIS A 87 11.89 -5.40 -6.15
N GLU A 88 10.99 -4.45 -5.91
CA GLU A 88 9.82 -4.27 -6.76
C GLU A 88 9.41 -2.80 -6.82
N VAL A 89 8.91 -2.38 -7.98
CA VAL A 89 8.43 -1.02 -8.24
C VAL A 89 6.93 -1.04 -8.44
N PHE A 90 6.22 -0.23 -7.67
CA PHE A 90 4.77 -0.06 -7.75
C PHE A 90 4.43 1.32 -8.29
N THR A 91 3.68 1.38 -9.38
CA THR A 91 3.18 2.62 -9.98
C THR A 91 1.69 2.78 -9.70
N GLY A 92 1.27 3.96 -9.26
CA GLY A 92 -0.11 4.27 -8.92
C GLY A 92 -1.03 4.56 -10.10
N GLY A 93 -2.33 4.60 -9.81
CA GLY A 93 -3.39 4.93 -10.76
C GLY A 93 -4.11 3.73 -11.38
N LYS A 94 -3.86 2.50 -10.92
CA LYS A 94 -4.71 1.36 -11.32
C LYS A 94 -6.09 1.48 -10.67
N LYS A 95 -7.12 1.07 -11.39
CA LYS A 95 -8.47 0.93 -10.83
C LYS A 95 -8.62 -0.45 -10.21
N TRP A 96 -9.30 -0.53 -9.07
CA TRP A 96 -9.71 -1.81 -8.52
C TRP A 96 -10.68 -2.49 -9.52
N PRO A 97 -10.46 -3.77 -9.89
CA PRO A 97 -11.45 -4.50 -10.68
C PRO A 97 -12.69 -4.72 -9.83
N SER A 98 -13.71 -3.90 -10.09
CA SER A 98 -15.06 -4.00 -9.50
C SER A 98 -15.79 -5.24 -9.96
#